data_AF-A0A7W6BC25-F1
#
_entry.id   AF-A0A7W6BC25-F1
#
_cell.length_a   1.000
_cell.length_b   1.000
_cell.length_c   1.000
_cell.angle_alpha   90.00
_cell.angle_beta   90.00
_cell.angle_gamma   90.00
#
_symmetry.space_group_name_H-M   'P 1'
#
loop_
_entity.id
_entity.type
_entity.pdbx_description
1 polymer ?
#
loop_
_entity_poly.entity_id
_entity_poly.type
_entity_poly.pdbx_seq_one_letter_code
_entity_poly.pdbx_strand_id
1 'polypeptide(L)'
;MLDQHDQQACERLGIDRNASNLSWRAALAAGKEPPSWRTADAARAAGADGIIDRSRSIPGGWHLNLFHWNALGGPSVEVSGDPVEIALSEDGPKWGL
;
A
#
# COMPACT_ATOMS: atom_id res chain seq x y z
N MET A 1 11.91 -1.03 -3.22
CA MET A 1 10.63 -0.43 -2.77
C MET A 1 10.40 0.91 -3.46
N LEU A 2 9.18 1.20 -3.89
CA LEU A 2 8.77 2.53 -4.34
C LEU A 2 7.91 3.22 -3.27
N ASP A 3 8.27 4.44 -2.86
CA ASP A 3 7.50 5.23 -1.93
C ASP A 3 6.69 6.32 -2.65
N GLN A 4 5.36 6.27 -2.53
CA GLN A 4 4.47 7.29 -3.11
C GLN A 4 4.48 8.62 -2.35
N HIS A 5 5.19 8.72 -1.22
CA HIS A 5 5.51 9.98 -0.55
C HIS A 5 6.64 10.74 -1.25
N ASP A 6 7.53 10.06 -1.98
CA ASP A 6 8.54 10.69 -2.83
C ASP A 6 7.92 11.08 -4.18
N GLN A 7 7.62 12.38 -4.31
CA GLN A 7 7.06 12.93 -5.55
C GLN A 7 7.97 12.71 -6.75
N GLN A 8 9.28 12.88 -6.58
CA GLN A 8 10.20 12.81 -7.71
C GLN A 8 10.36 11.36 -8.18
N ALA A 9 10.35 10.39 -7.26
CA ALA A 9 10.34 8.97 -7.63
C ALA A 9 9.08 8.60 -8.42
N CYS A 10 7.91 9.08 -7.99
CA CYS A 10 6.67 8.89 -8.73
C CYS A 10 6.72 9.52 -10.13
N GLU A 11 7.18 10.76 -10.25
CA GLU A 11 7.30 11.47 -11.53
C GLU A 11 8.24 10.74 -12.49
N ARG A 12 9.41 10.29 -12.02
CA ARG A 12 10.37 9.54 -12.85
C ARG A 12 9.80 8.24 -13.40
N LEU A 13 8.85 7.63 -12.71
CA LEU A 13 8.24 6.36 -13.09
C LEU A 13 6.85 6.51 -13.73
N GLY A 14 6.37 7.76 -13.93
CA GLY A 14 5.04 8.03 -14.47
C GLY A 14 3.89 7.56 -13.57
N ILE A 15 4.12 7.49 -12.26
CA ILE A 15 3.16 6.98 -11.29
C ILE A 15 2.32 8.11 -10.71
N ASP A 16 0.99 7.99 -10.82
CA ASP A 16 0.07 8.84 -10.07
C ASP A 16 0.04 8.42 -8.60
N ARG A 17 0.71 9.22 -7.77
CA ARG A 17 0.79 9.03 -6.31
C ARG A 17 -0.53 9.21 -5.56
N ASN A 18 -1.62 9.63 -6.22
CA ASN A 18 -2.96 9.68 -5.65
C ASN A 18 -3.84 8.49 -6.03
N ALA A 19 -3.42 7.67 -6.99
CA ALA A 19 -4.22 6.54 -7.47
C ALA A 19 -4.55 5.54 -6.36
N SER A 20 -3.63 5.32 -5.41
CA SER A 20 -3.82 4.46 -4.24
C SER A 20 -4.88 4.98 -3.26
N ASN A 21 -5.17 6.29 -3.29
CA ASN A 21 -6.22 6.91 -2.46
C ASN A 21 -7.62 6.79 -3.06
N LEU A 22 -7.75 6.32 -4.31
CA LEU A 22 -9.06 6.15 -4.95
C LEU A 22 -9.71 4.84 -4.50
N SER A 23 -11.04 4.80 -4.50
CA SER A 23 -11.79 3.63 -4.04
C SER A 23 -11.72 2.48 -5.04
N TRP A 24 -10.97 1.44 -4.72
CA TRP A 24 -10.95 0.21 -5.51
C TRP A 24 -12.32 -0.45 -5.61
N ARG A 25 -13.13 -0.41 -4.53
CA ARG A 25 -14.49 -0.99 -4.50
C ARG A 25 -15.40 -0.31 -5.51
N ALA A 26 -15.32 1.02 -5.60
CA ALA A 26 -16.14 1.78 -6.55
C ALA A 26 -15.72 1.49 -8.00
N ALA A 27 -14.42 1.34 -8.27
CA ALA A 27 -13.92 0.95 -9.58
C ALA A 27 -14.44 -0.44 -9.99
N LEU A 28 -14.30 -1.45 -9.12
CA LEU A 28 -14.79 -2.80 -9.40
C LEU A 28 -16.32 -2.84 -9.58
N ALA A 29 -17.07 -2.13 -8.75
CA ALA A 29 -18.53 -2.04 -8.88
C ALA A 29 -18.98 -1.43 -10.23
N ALA A 30 -18.14 -0.57 -10.82
CA ALA A 30 -18.35 0.02 -12.14
C ALA A 30 -17.75 -0.82 -13.29
N GLY A 31 -17.25 -2.04 -13.03
CA GLY A 31 -16.58 -2.87 -14.03
C GLY A 31 -15.25 -2.28 -14.53
N LYS A 32 -14.62 -1.41 -13.73
CA LYS A 32 -13.36 -0.76 -14.06
C LYS A 32 -12.21 -1.33 -13.23
N GLU A 33 -11.01 -1.22 -13.79
CA GLU A 33 -9.77 -1.51 -13.08
C GLU A 33 -9.54 -0.51 -11.93
N PRO A 34 -9.23 -0.98 -10.71
CA PRO A 34 -8.79 -0.12 -9.62
C PRO A 34 -7.55 0.71 -9.99
N PRO A 35 -7.55 2.04 -9.78
CA PRO A 35 -6.41 2.88 -10.12
C PRO A 35 -5.10 2.48 -9.44
N SER A 36 -5.16 1.96 -8.21
CA SER A 36 -4.00 1.49 -7.45
C SER A 36 -3.25 0.33 -8.12
N TRP A 37 -3.93 -0.47 -8.97
CA TRP A 37 -3.29 -1.59 -9.66
C TRP A 37 -2.27 -1.11 -10.68
N ARG A 38 -2.57 -0.04 -11.42
CA ARG A 38 -1.62 0.56 -12.38
C ARG A 38 -0.35 1.02 -11.70
N THR A 39 -0.47 1.60 -10.51
CA THR A 39 0.68 2.01 -9.70
C THR A 39 1.52 0.81 -9.26
N ALA A 40 0.87 -0.28 -8.82
CA ALA A 40 1.57 -1.49 -8.44
C ALA A 40 2.26 -2.17 -9.65
N ASP A 41 1.61 -2.17 -10.81
CA ASP A 41 2.14 -2.73 -12.06
C ASP A 41 3.34 -1.93 -12.57
N ALA A 42 3.26 -0.60 -12.56
CA ALA A 42 4.37 0.28 -12.90
C ALA A 42 5.56 0.08 -11.94
N ALA A 43 5.29 -0.05 -10.63
CA ALA A 43 6.32 -0.32 -9.64
C ALA A 43 7.00 -1.69 -9.88
N ARG A 44 6.22 -2.74 -10.18
CA ARG A 44 6.78 -4.06 -10.55
C ARG A 44 7.61 -4.00 -11.83
N ALA A 45 7.13 -3.30 -12.85
CA ALA A 45 7.86 -3.13 -14.11
C ALA A 45 9.19 -2.37 -13.92
N ALA A 46 9.27 -1.47 -12.93
CA ALA A 46 10.48 -0.77 -12.53
C ALA A 46 11.43 -1.60 -11.65
N GLY A 47 11.11 -2.87 -11.39
CA GLY A 47 11.92 -3.75 -10.54
C GLY A 47 11.78 -3.51 -9.05
N ALA A 48 10.75 -2.79 -8.60
CA ALA A 48 10.51 -2.62 -7.17
C ALA A 48 9.93 -3.91 -6.56
N ASP A 49 10.40 -4.27 -5.37
CA ASP A 49 9.89 -5.43 -4.61
C ASP A 49 8.53 -5.18 -3.93
N GLY A 50 8.06 -3.93 -3.97
CA GLY A 50 6.84 -3.50 -3.30
C GLY A 50 6.65 -1.98 -3.36
N ILE A 51 5.53 -1.53 -2.80
CA ILE A 51 5.15 -0.12 -2.69
C ILE A 51 4.86 0.28 -1.24
N ILE A 52 5.22 1.51 -0.91
CA ILE A 52 4.69 2.25 0.23
C ILE A 52 3.65 3.21 -0.35
N ASP A 53 2.38 2.96 -0.04
CA ASP A 53 1.28 3.82 -0.48
C ASP A 53 0.71 4.67 0.66
N ARG A 54 0.09 5.78 0.27
CA ARG A 54 -0.48 6.75 1.19
C ARG A 54 -1.82 6.22 1.69
N SER A 55 -2.09 6.36 2.98
CA SER A 55 -3.40 5.99 3.51
C SER A 55 -4.44 7.04 3.13
N ARG A 56 -5.55 6.57 2.55
CA ARG A 56 -6.76 7.37 2.31
C ARG A 56 -7.47 7.74 3.62
N SER A 57 -7.37 6.90 4.64
CA SER A 57 -8.22 6.98 5.84
C SER A 57 -7.49 7.44 7.09
N ILE A 58 -6.15 7.45 7.08
CA ILE A 58 -5.32 7.87 8.21
C ILE A 58 -4.39 8.97 7.69
N PRO A 59 -4.58 10.25 8.06
CA PRO A 59 -3.67 11.32 7.69
C PRO A 59 -2.23 11.02 8.13
N GLY A 60 -1.28 11.04 7.19
CA GLY A 60 0.13 10.67 7.45
C GLY A 60 0.36 9.16 7.61
N GLY A 61 -0.69 8.35 7.68
CA GLY A 61 -0.59 6.90 7.65
C GLY A 61 -0.24 6.38 6.25
N TRP A 62 0.30 5.17 6.21
CA TRP A 62 0.76 4.52 4.99
C TRP A 62 0.56 3.01 5.08
N HIS A 63 0.55 2.34 3.94
CA HIS A 63 0.53 0.88 3.86
C HIS A 63 1.80 0.38 3.18
N LEU A 64 2.27 -0.78 3.63
CA LEU A 64 3.34 -1.54 2.97
C LEU A 64 2.70 -2.67 2.17
N ASN A 65 2.93 -2.69 0.85
CA ASN A 65 2.59 -3.84 0.01
C ASN A 65 3.86 -4.42 -0.58
N LEU A 66 4.17 -5.67 -0.24
CA LEU A 66 5.28 -6.42 -0.83
C LEU A 66 4.74 -7.30 -1.95
N PHE A 67 5.42 -7.30 -3.10
CA PHE A 67 5.09 -8.16 -4.24
C PHE A 67 5.75 -9.53 -4.12
N HIS A 68 6.91 -9.57 -3.47
CA HIS A 68 7.58 -10.77 -3.02
C HIS A 68 8.37 -10.46 -1.74
N TRP A 69 8.54 -11.48 -0.90
CA TRP A 69 9.31 -11.40 0.34
C TRP A 69 9.77 -12.78 0.75
N ASN A 70 10.81 -12.85 1.57
CA ASN A 70 11.41 -14.11 2.06
C ASN A 70 11.86 -15.08 0.96
N ALA A 71 12.04 -14.56 -0.26
CA ALA A 71 12.66 -15.25 -1.38
C ALA A 71 14.08 -14.71 -1.60
N LEU A 72 14.94 -15.51 -2.24
CA LEU A 72 16.31 -15.12 -2.54
C LEU A 72 16.35 -13.82 -3.35
N GLY A 73 17.10 -12.83 -2.89
CA GLY A 73 17.23 -11.52 -3.52
C GLY A 73 16.07 -10.54 -3.22
N GLY A 74 15.07 -10.98 -2.45
CA GLY A 74 13.97 -10.12 -2.00
C GLY A 74 14.14 -9.60 -0.58
N PRO A 75 13.21 -8.73 -0.15
CA PRO A 75 13.17 -8.24 1.22
C PRO A 75 12.89 -9.38 2.20
N SER A 76 13.54 -9.34 3.37
CA SER A 76 13.29 -10.26 4.48
C SER A 76 12.30 -9.65 5.46
N VAL A 77 11.34 -10.45 5.90
CA VAL A 77 10.33 -10.08 6.89
C VAL A 77 10.30 -11.16 7.96
N GLU A 78 10.45 -10.72 9.20
CA GLU A 78 10.37 -11.54 10.40
C GLU A 78 9.33 -10.97 11.35
N VAL A 79 8.68 -11.86 12.12
CA VAL A 79 7.77 -11.43 13.18
C VAL A 79 8.60 -10.79 14.29
N SER A 80 8.25 -9.58 14.69
CA SER A 80 8.92 -8.85 15.77
C SER A 80 8.05 -8.90 17.03
N GLY A 81 8.56 -9.58 18.07
CA GLY A 81 7.87 -9.74 19.35
C GLY A 81 6.69 -10.72 19.29
N ASP A 82 5.98 -10.80 20.42
CA ASP A 82 4.78 -11.61 20.54
C ASP A 82 3.54 -10.87 20.01
N PRO A 83 2.57 -11.58 19.39
CA PRO A 83 1.32 -10.95 18.98
C PRO A 83 0.55 -10.44 20.20
N VAL A 84 0.03 -9.22 20.11
CA VAL A 84 -0.84 -8.62 21.13
C VAL A 84 -2.28 -8.68 20.65
N GLU A 85 -3.18 -9.13 21.52
CA GLU A 85 -4.61 -9.15 21.22
C GLU A 85 -5.16 -7.72 21.09
N ILE A 86 -5.94 -7.47 20.02
CA ILE A 86 -6.67 -6.22 19.82
C ILE A 86 -8.17 -6.51 19.99
N ALA A 87 -8.73 -6.04 21.11
CA ALA A 87 -10.16 -6.12 21.38
C ALA A 87 -10.89 -4.92 20.77
N LEU A 88 -11.80 -5.18 19.82
CA LEU A 88 -12.65 -4.16 19.21
C LEU A 88 -13.96 -4.03 20.01
N SER A 89 -14.45 -2.80 20.20
CA SER A 89 -15.77 -2.52 20.77
C SER A 89 -16.64 -1.75 19.78
N GLU A 90 -17.96 -1.93 19.84
CA GLU A 90 -18.91 -1.22 18.95
C GLU A 90 -18.80 0.30 19.10
N ASP A 91 -18.61 0.80 20.33
CA ASP A 91 -18.43 2.22 20.64
C ASP A 91 -16.95 2.67 20.64
N GLY A 92 -16.02 1.78 20.25
CA GLY A 92 -14.59 2.05 20.27
C GLY A 92 -14.18 3.07 19.20
N PRO A 93 -12.98 3.69 19.35
CA PRO A 93 -12.44 4.51 18.27
C PRO A 93 -12.33 3.65 17.02
N LYS A 94 -12.64 4.26 15.86
CA LYS A 94 -12.41 3.63 14.56
C LYS A 94 -10.94 3.23 14.53
N TRP A 95 -10.66 1.91 14.58
CA TRP A 95 -9.35 1.23 14.65
C TRP A 95 -8.78 0.85 16.03
N GLY A 96 -9.43 1.17 17.16
CA GLY A 96 -8.93 0.76 18.48
C GLY A 96 -7.57 1.37 18.87
N LEU A 97 -7.14 2.41 18.14
CA LEU A 97 -5.90 3.16 18.30
C LEU A 97 -6.16 4.55 18.89
#